data_AF-A0A8T2N684-F1
#
_entry.id   AF-A0A8T2N684-F1
#
_cell.length_a   1.000
_cell.length_b   1.000
_cell.length_c   1.000
_cell.angle_alpha   90.00
_cell.angle_beta   90.00
_cell.angle_gamma   90.00
#
_symmetry.space_group_name_H-M   'P 1'
#
loop_
_entity.id
_entity.type
_entity.pdbx_description
1 polymer ?
#
loop_
_entity_poly.entity_id
_entity_poly.type
_entity_poly.pdbx_seq_one_letter_code
_entity_poly.pdbx_strand_id
1 'polypeptide(L)'
;MVVTFAPTNVTTEVKSVEMHHETLVEALPGDNVGFNVKNISVKDIHRGNVAGDSKNDPPEEAGSFTAQVIVLNHPGKISQGYTPVLDCHTAHIACKFCELKEKIDRRSGKKLEDNPKFLKSGDAAIVDMIPGKPMCVESFSDFPPLGRFAVRDMRQTVAVGVIKAVDKKAASGGKVTKAAQKASRGK
;
A
#
# COMPACT_ATOMS: atom_id res chain seq x y z
N MET A 1 19.18 11.74 7.27
CA MET A 1 17.92 11.80 6.49
C MET A 1 16.74 11.83 7.46
N VAL A 2 15.64 12.52 7.14
CA VAL A 2 14.40 12.50 7.96
C VAL A 2 13.35 11.71 7.18
N VAL A 3 12.75 10.71 7.81
CA VAL A 3 11.79 9.79 7.19
C VAL A 3 10.45 9.84 7.90
N THR A 4 9.38 9.70 7.13
CA THR A 4 8.00 9.54 7.61
C THR A 4 7.56 8.11 7.36
N PHE A 5 6.94 7.50 8.38
CA PHE A 5 6.32 6.19 8.31
C PHE A 5 4.81 6.33 8.12
N ALA A 6 4.27 5.78 7.05
CA ALA A 6 2.84 5.64 6.80
C ALA A 6 2.35 4.22 7.13
N PRO A 7 1.09 4.05 7.54
CA PRO A 7 0.05 5.07 7.74
C PRO A 7 0.08 5.72 9.13
N THR A 8 1.03 5.37 10.01
CA THR A 8 1.09 5.90 11.39
C THR A 8 1.49 7.37 11.48
N ASN A 9 1.97 7.94 10.36
CA ASN A 9 2.43 9.31 10.22
C ASN A 9 3.51 9.69 11.25
N VAL A 10 4.39 8.76 11.58
CA VAL A 10 5.49 9.00 12.52
C VAL A 10 6.71 9.49 11.76
N THR A 11 7.28 10.63 12.16
CA THR A 11 8.44 11.21 11.47
C THR A 11 9.67 11.21 12.36
N THR A 12 10.79 10.71 11.85
CA THR A 12 12.04 10.60 12.62
C THR A 12 13.31 10.72 11.76
N GLU A 13 14.45 10.82 12.43
CA GLU A 13 15.77 10.83 11.82
C GLU A 13 16.37 9.42 11.74
N VAL A 14 16.90 9.06 10.57
CA VAL A 14 17.70 7.85 10.36
C VAL A 14 19.14 8.11 10.81
N LYS A 15 19.72 7.17 11.57
CA LYS A 15 21.05 7.28 12.17
C LYS A 15 22.13 6.43 11.49
N SER A 16 21.80 5.21 11.12
CA SER A 16 22.69 4.31 10.40
C SER A 16 21.86 3.42 9.48
N VAL A 17 22.51 2.88 8.46
CA VAL A 17 21.95 1.87 7.57
C VAL A 17 22.96 0.72 7.51
N GLU A 18 22.48 -0.51 7.57
CA GLU A 18 23.29 -1.72 7.61
C GLU A 18 22.71 -2.79 6.68
N MET A 19 23.58 -3.53 6.00
CA MET A 19 23.22 -4.69 5.18
C MET A 19 24.16 -5.83 5.53
N HIS A 20 23.63 -7.00 5.86
CA HIS A 20 24.44 -8.18 6.23
C HIS A 20 25.50 -7.91 7.33
N HIS A 21 25.16 -7.10 8.33
CA HIS A 21 26.04 -6.66 9.43
C HIS A 21 27.17 -5.70 9.04
N GLU A 22 27.15 -5.15 7.83
CA GLU A 22 28.08 -4.10 7.39
C GLU A 22 27.36 -2.75 7.29
N THR A 23 28.02 -1.69 7.76
CA THR A 23 27.48 -0.33 7.69
C THR A 23 27.58 0.21 6.28
N LEU A 24 26.49 0.80 5.78
CA LEU A 24 26.40 1.43 4.48
C LEU A 24 26.33 2.96 4.62
N VAL A 25 26.90 3.65 3.63
CA VAL A 25 26.77 5.12 3.50
C VAL A 25 25.40 5.48 2.91
N GLU A 26 24.93 4.69 1.96
CA GLU A 26 23.63 4.81 1.31
C GLU A 26 23.08 3.43 0.96
N ALA A 27 21.76 3.35 0.78
CA ALA A 27 21.08 2.15 0.29
C ALA A 27 20.38 2.47 -1.02
N LEU A 28 20.52 1.58 -2.00
CA LEU A 28 19.98 1.73 -3.34
C LEU A 28 18.75 0.83 -3.54
N PRO A 29 17.92 1.08 -4.56
CA PRO A 29 16.77 0.23 -4.87
C PRO A 29 17.18 -1.23 -5.08
N GLY A 30 16.64 -2.13 -4.27
CA GLY A 30 16.95 -3.57 -4.28
C GLY A 30 17.69 -4.07 -3.05
N ASP A 31 18.32 -3.17 -2.28
CA ASP A 31 19.05 -3.54 -1.07
C ASP A 31 18.09 -3.92 0.06
N ASN A 32 18.38 -5.04 0.73
CA ASN A 32 17.64 -5.47 1.92
C ASN A 32 18.39 -5.01 3.17
N VAL A 33 18.01 -3.83 3.67
CA VAL A 33 18.71 -3.13 4.74
C VAL A 33 17.94 -3.10 6.05
N GLY A 34 18.67 -3.07 7.15
CA GLY A 34 18.19 -2.53 8.42
C GLY A 34 18.65 -1.09 8.55
N PHE A 35 17.81 -0.20 9.08
CA PHE A 35 18.24 1.16 9.40
C PHE A 35 17.78 1.58 10.79
N ASN A 36 18.66 2.27 11.50
CA ASN A 36 18.43 2.69 12.87
C ASN A 36 17.69 4.03 12.88
N VAL A 37 16.61 4.12 13.65
CA VAL A 37 15.81 5.33 13.82
C VAL A 37 15.69 5.73 15.29
N LYS A 38 15.73 7.04 15.55
CA LYS A 38 15.77 7.55 16.93
C LYS A 38 14.37 7.84 17.48
N ASN A 39 14.15 7.64 18.78
CA ASN A 39 12.95 8.05 19.51
C ASN A 39 11.61 7.49 18.99
N ILE A 40 11.65 6.31 18.36
CA ILE A 40 10.49 5.51 17.96
C ILE A 40 10.47 4.23 18.80
N SER A 41 9.30 3.82 19.29
CA SER A 41 9.12 2.51 19.94
C SER A 41 8.83 1.43 18.90
N VAL A 42 9.18 0.17 19.19
CA VAL A 42 8.76 -0.99 18.36
C VAL A 42 7.25 -1.15 18.24
N LYS A 43 6.47 -0.47 19.09
CA LYS A 43 4.99 -0.42 19.03
C LYS A 43 4.46 0.69 18.12
N ASP A 44 5.31 1.63 17.70
CA ASP A 44 4.92 2.77 16.87
C ASP A 44 4.95 2.42 15.37
N ILE A 45 5.68 1.35 15.00
CA ILE A 45 5.86 0.89 13.61
C ILE A 45 5.70 -0.63 13.53
N HIS A 46 5.13 -1.11 12.42
CA HIS A 46 4.78 -2.50 12.23
C HIS A 46 5.12 -2.95 10.81
N ARG A 47 5.23 -4.26 10.60
CA ARG A 47 5.30 -4.84 9.26
C ARG A 47 4.09 -4.37 8.44
N GLY A 48 4.35 -3.92 7.20
CA GLY A 48 3.34 -3.32 6.33
C GLY A 48 3.33 -1.79 6.36
N ASN A 49 4.05 -1.14 7.26
CA ASN A 49 4.28 0.30 7.17
C ASN A 49 5.30 0.62 6.06
N VAL A 50 5.15 1.80 5.47
CA VAL A 50 6.01 2.30 4.39
C VAL A 50 6.77 3.50 4.91
N ALA A 51 8.10 3.49 4.75
CA ALA A 51 8.96 4.60 5.11
C ALA A 51 9.38 5.35 3.84
N GLY A 52 9.30 6.68 3.87
CA GLY A 52 9.78 7.54 2.78
C GLY A 52 10.38 8.84 3.32
N ASP A 53 11.07 9.60 2.48
CA ASP A 53 11.66 10.89 2.88
C ASP A 53 10.55 11.89 3.21
N SER A 54 10.63 12.51 4.39
CA SER A 54 9.64 13.52 4.81
C SER A 54 9.62 14.77 3.93
N LYS A 55 10.64 14.97 3.09
CA LYS A 55 10.79 16.17 2.23
C LYS A 55 10.54 15.90 0.75
N ASN A 56 10.35 14.64 0.35
CA ASN A 56 10.18 14.27 -1.05
C ASN A 56 9.08 13.22 -1.17
N ASP A 57 7.85 13.69 -1.41
CA ASP A 57 6.63 12.89 -1.54
C ASP A 57 6.50 11.82 -0.42
N PRO A 58 6.28 12.26 0.84
CA PRO A 58 6.17 11.33 1.95
C PRO A 58 4.97 10.39 1.74
N PRO A 59 5.08 9.10 2.12
CA PRO A 59 3.97 8.17 2.00
C PRO A 59 2.82 8.59 2.93
N GLU A 60 1.58 8.30 2.53
CA GLU A 60 0.36 8.68 3.26
C GLU A 60 -0.60 7.48 3.43
N GLU A 61 -1.54 7.60 4.36
CA GLU A 61 -2.60 6.60 4.50
C GLU A 61 -3.55 6.65 3.30
N ALA A 62 -3.86 5.50 2.71
CA ALA A 62 -4.90 5.39 1.71
C ALA A 62 -6.29 5.34 2.37
N GLY A 63 -7.15 6.32 2.07
CA GLY A 63 -8.55 6.30 2.48
C GLY A 63 -9.39 5.37 1.62
N SER A 64 -9.18 5.45 0.31
CA SER A 64 -9.72 4.51 -0.67
C SER A 64 -8.76 4.42 -1.86
N PHE A 65 -8.91 3.40 -2.70
CA PHE A 65 -8.14 3.30 -3.92
C PHE A 65 -8.94 2.58 -5.01
N THR A 66 -8.77 3.04 -6.25
CA THR A 66 -9.34 2.39 -7.43
C THR A 66 -8.29 1.45 -8.01
N ALA A 67 -8.66 0.20 -8.23
CA ALA A 67 -7.78 -0.83 -8.76
C ALA A 67 -8.40 -1.59 -9.93
N GLN A 68 -7.53 -1.99 -10.86
CA GLN A 68 -7.89 -2.97 -11.87
C GLN A 68 -7.59 -4.37 -11.32
N VAL A 69 -8.61 -5.20 -11.24
CA VAL A 69 -8.54 -6.55 -10.66
C VAL A 69 -8.86 -7.58 -11.73
N ILE A 70 -8.13 -8.70 -11.74
CA ILE A 70 -8.40 -9.89 -12.57
C ILE A 70 -8.73 -11.03 -11.62
N VAL A 71 -9.94 -11.57 -11.74
CA VAL A 71 -10.39 -12.74 -10.96
C VAL A 71 -9.79 -14.00 -11.57
N LEU A 72 -9.11 -14.78 -10.72
CA LEU A 72 -8.45 -16.02 -11.11
C LEU A 72 -9.42 -17.20 -10.93
N ASN A 73 -9.19 -18.05 -9.94
CA ASN A 73 -10.00 -19.22 -9.64
C ASN A 73 -10.76 -18.99 -8.33
N HIS A 74 -11.88 -18.27 -8.40
CA HIS A 74 -12.80 -18.10 -7.29
C HIS A 74 -13.98 -19.10 -7.44
N PRO A 75 -14.33 -19.87 -6.40
CA PRO A 75 -15.37 -20.92 -6.49
C PRO A 75 -16.79 -20.36 -6.59
N GLY A 76 -17.00 -19.11 -6.17
CA GLY A 76 -18.28 -18.42 -6.19
C GLY A 76 -18.28 -17.16 -7.05
N LYS A 77 -19.12 -16.21 -6.65
CA LYS A 77 -19.22 -14.87 -7.25
C LYS A 77 -18.69 -13.82 -6.29
N ILE A 78 -17.99 -12.81 -6.82
CA ILE A 78 -17.55 -11.65 -6.04
C ILE A 78 -18.57 -10.54 -6.26
N SER A 79 -19.20 -10.07 -5.18
CA SER A 79 -20.17 -8.97 -5.22
C SER A 79 -19.66 -7.77 -4.41
N GLN A 80 -20.31 -6.62 -4.57
CA GLN A 80 -20.06 -5.46 -3.71
C GLN A 80 -20.19 -5.85 -2.22
N GLY A 81 -19.27 -5.36 -1.40
CA GLY A 81 -19.14 -5.71 0.01
C GLY A 81 -18.23 -6.90 0.31
N TYR A 82 -17.77 -7.63 -0.70
CA TYR A 82 -16.77 -8.68 -0.53
C TYR A 82 -15.50 -8.13 0.15
N THR A 83 -15.05 -8.77 1.22
CA THR A 83 -13.95 -8.26 2.07
C THR A 83 -12.84 -9.30 2.25
N PRO A 84 -12.09 -9.62 1.19
CA PRO A 84 -10.95 -10.52 1.25
C PRO A 84 -9.72 -9.83 1.86
N VAL A 85 -8.66 -10.61 2.07
CA VAL A 85 -7.36 -10.08 2.48
C VAL A 85 -6.51 -9.74 1.28
N LEU A 86 -5.91 -8.55 1.29
CA LEU A 86 -4.96 -8.10 0.29
C LEU A 86 -3.54 -8.23 0.82
N ASP A 87 -2.72 -8.93 0.05
CA ASP A 87 -1.26 -8.92 0.17
C ASP A 87 -0.72 -7.89 -0.82
N CYS A 88 -0.25 -6.75 -0.30
CA CYS A 88 0.40 -5.71 -1.08
C CYS A 88 1.73 -5.40 -0.41
N HIS A 89 2.84 -5.41 -1.16
CA HIS A 89 4.20 -5.32 -0.60
C HIS A 89 4.40 -6.24 0.62
N THR A 90 4.56 -5.65 1.80
CA THR A 90 4.69 -6.31 3.11
C THR A 90 3.42 -6.18 3.96
N ALA A 91 2.41 -5.44 3.51
CA ALA A 91 1.12 -5.29 4.17
C ALA A 91 0.19 -6.47 3.86
N HIS A 92 -0.60 -6.83 4.88
CA HIS A 92 -1.57 -7.91 4.86
C HIS A 92 -2.85 -7.41 5.55
N ILE A 93 -3.76 -6.84 4.77
CA ILE A 93 -4.92 -6.09 5.29
C ILE A 93 -6.19 -6.50 4.55
N ALA A 94 -7.28 -6.69 5.29
CA ALA A 94 -8.60 -6.93 4.72
C ALA A 94 -9.13 -5.64 4.06
N CYS A 95 -9.54 -5.72 2.80
CA CYS A 95 -10.07 -4.56 2.07
C CYS A 95 -11.45 -4.91 1.50
N LYS A 96 -12.38 -3.97 1.65
CA LYS A 96 -13.75 -4.10 1.13
C LYS A 96 -13.78 -3.67 -0.33
N PHE A 97 -14.34 -4.51 -1.19
CA PHE A 97 -14.74 -4.18 -2.55
C PHE A 97 -15.98 -3.30 -2.44
N CYS A 98 -15.80 -1.98 -2.38
CA CYS A 98 -16.87 -1.03 -2.10
C CYS A 98 -17.80 -0.91 -3.30
N GLU A 99 -17.23 -0.67 -4.47
CA GLU A 99 -17.97 -0.50 -5.72
C GLU A 99 -17.26 -1.22 -6.86
N LEU A 100 -18.02 -1.99 -7.62
CA LEU A 100 -17.57 -2.60 -8.86
C LEU A 100 -17.93 -1.62 -9.98
N LYS A 101 -17.00 -0.75 -10.40
CA LYS A 101 -17.29 0.33 -11.35
C LYS A 101 -17.53 -0.19 -12.75
N GLU A 102 -16.62 -1.02 -13.24
CA GLU A 102 -16.63 -1.44 -14.63
C GLU A 102 -16.14 -2.87 -14.75
N LYS A 103 -16.80 -3.67 -15.60
CA LYS A 103 -16.23 -4.91 -16.11
C LYS A 103 -15.47 -4.59 -17.38
N ILE A 104 -14.27 -5.13 -17.50
CA ILE A 104 -13.37 -4.90 -18.64
C ILE A 104 -12.92 -6.20 -19.25
N ASP A 105 -12.57 -6.17 -20.54
CA ASP A 105 -11.89 -7.28 -21.20
C ASP A 105 -10.45 -7.37 -20.71
N ARG A 106 -10.03 -8.57 -20.29
CA ARG A 106 -8.71 -8.80 -19.70
C ARG A 106 -7.55 -8.50 -20.65
N ARG A 107 -7.75 -8.63 -21.96
CA ARG A 107 -6.68 -8.50 -22.97
C ARG A 107 -6.60 -7.08 -23.54
N SER A 108 -7.74 -6.55 -23.95
CA SER A 108 -7.84 -5.24 -24.61
C SER A 108 -8.05 -4.08 -23.65
N GLY A 109 -8.47 -4.35 -22.40
CA GLY A 109 -8.83 -3.32 -21.43
C GLY A 109 -10.10 -2.56 -21.78
N LYS A 110 -10.83 -2.96 -22.84
CA LYS A 110 -12.08 -2.31 -23.23
C LYS A 110 -13.17 -2.61 -22.21
N LYS A 111 -13.92 -1.58 -21.87
CA LYS A 111 -15.10 -1.67 -21.02
C LYS A 111 -16.18 -2.53 -21.68
N LEU A 112 -16.73 -3.46 -20.90
CA LEU A 112 -17.77 -4.40 -21.32
C LEU A 112 -19.11 -4.07 -20.67
N GLU A 113 -19.10 -3.72 -19.38
CA GLU A 113 -20.31 -3.48 -18.60
C GLU A 113 -20.05 -2.41 -17.53
N ASP A 114 -21.01 -1.50 -17.36
CA ASP A 114 -21.07 -0.53 -16.27
C ASP A 114 -21.72 -1.15 -15.04
N ASN A 115 -21.10 -0.95 -13.87
CA ASN A 115 -21.61 -1.36 -12.57
C ASN A 115 -22.09 -2.83 -12.52
N PRO A 116 -21.21 -3.81 -12.83
CA PRO A 116 -21.60 -5.22 -12.83
C PRO A 116 -22.07 -5.66 -11.43
N LYS A 117 -23.15 -6.44 -11.38
CA LYS A 117 -23.70 -6.95 -10.11
C LYS A 117 -22.76 -7.91 -9.38
N PHE A 118 -21.96 -8.66 -10.14
CA PHE A 118 -20.97 -9.60 -9.62
C PHE A 118 -19.87 -9.89 -10.64
N LEU A 119 -18.72 -10.35 -10.16
CA LEU A 119 -17.60 -10.86 -10.96
C LEU A 119 -17.46 -12.36 -10.77
N LYS A 120 -17.01 -13.06 -11.81
CA LYS A 120 -16.66 -14.49 -11.78
C LYS A 120 -15.23 -14.72 -12.25
N SER A 121 -14.75 -15.94 -12.06
CA SER A 121 -13.45 -16.40 -12.55
C SER A 121 -13.23 -16.05 -14.02
N GLY A 122 -12.08 -15.43 -14.32
CA GLY A 122 -11.70 -14.95 -15.65
C GLY A 122 -12.10 -13.50 -15.97
N ASP A 123 -13.02 -12.90 -15.19
CA ASP A 123 -13.40 -11.51 -15.40
C ASP A 123 -12.29 -10.55 -14.94
N ALA A 124 -12.18 -9.42 -15.64
CA ALA A 124 -11.42 -8.27 -15.18
C ALA A 124 -12.38 -7.12 -14.87
N ALA A 125 -12.05 -6.30 -13.88
CA ALA A 125 -12.88 -5.19 -13.46
C ALA A 125 -12.08 -4.02 -12.89
N ILE A 126 -12.66 -2.83 -12.94
CA ILE A 126 -12.24 -1.67 -12.16
C ILE A 126 -13.09 -1.64 -10.89
N VAL A 127 -12.43 -1.61 -9.74
CA VAL A 127 -13.04 -1.73 -8.42
C VAL A 127 -12.52 -0.63 -7.51
N ASP A 128 -13.43 0.04 -6.81
CA ASP A 128 -13.08 0.90 -5.68
C ASP A 128 -13.01 0.09 -4.39
N MET A 129 -11.89 0.23 -3.70
CA MET A 129 -11.55 -0.56 -2.54
C MET A 129 -11.30 0.34 -1.33
N ILE A 130 -11.74 -0.12 -0.16
CA ILE A 130 -11.54 0.58 1.12
C ILE A 130 -10.81 -0.37 2.07
N PRO A 131 -9.61 0.00 2.56
CA PRO A 131 -8.93 -0.74 3.61
C PRO A 131 -9.76 -0.81 4.90
N GLY A 132 -9.87 -1.99 5.52
CA GLY A 132 -10.52 -2.16 6.83
C GLY A 132 -9.64 -1.71 8.01
N LYS A 133 -8.34 -1.53 7.78
CA LYS A 133 -7.36 -0.97 8.72
C LYS A 133 -6.48 0.04 7.98
N PRO A 134 -5.85 1.00 8.69
CA PRO A 134 -4.92 1.94 8.08
C PRO A 134 -3.89 1.21 7.22
N MET A 135 -3.75 1.64 5.97
CA MET A 135 -2.88 1.03 4.96
C MET A 135 -2.21 2.14 4.15
N CYS A 136 -0.98 1.93 3.72
CA CYS A 136 -0.30 2.77 2.75
C CYS A 136 -0.18 1.99 1.45
N VAL A 137 -0.64 2.55 0.34
CA VAL A 137 -0.49 1.99 -1.00
C VAL A 137 -0.31 3.14 -1.98
N GLU A 138 0.24 2.84 -3.15
CA GLU A 138 0.49 3.84 -4.18
C GLU A 138 -0.04 3.38 -5.53
N SER A 139 -0.19 4.33 -6.46
CA SER A 139 -0.51 4.01 -7.85
C SER A 139 0.59 3.14 -8.46
N PHE A 140 0.20 2.13 -9.23
CA PHE A 140 1.15 1.24 -9.91
C PHE A 140 2.05 1.99 -10.90
N SER A 141 1.54 3.06 -11.52
CA SER A 141 2.31 3.87 -12.47
C SER A 141 3.45 4.63 -11.79
N ASP A 142 3.24 5.06 -10.55
CA ASP A 142 4.18 5.91 -9.82
C ASP A 142 5.16 5.04 -9.00
N PHE A 143 4.63 4.07 -8.25
CA PHE A 143 5.41 3.16 -7.43
C PHE A 143 4.99 1.70 -7.67
N PRO A 144 5.50 1.04 -8.74
CA PRO A 144 5.15 -0.33 -9.10
C PRO A 144 5.19 -1.37 -7.97
N PRO A 145 6.18 -1.35 -7.04
CA PRO A 145 6.24 -2.31 -5.92
C PRO A 145 5.14 -2.12 -4.86
N LEU A 146 4.54 -0.94 -4.78
CA LEU A 146 3.48 -0.59 -3.83
C LEU A 146 2.07 -0.59 -4.46
N GLY A 147 1.99 -0.71 -5.79
CA GLY A 147 0.74 -0.73 -6.54
C GLY A 147 0.27 -2.10 -7.02
N ARG A 148 1.03 -3.18 -6.79
CA ARG A 148 0.62 -4.56 -7.12
C ARG A 148 0.14 -5.28 -5.87
N PHE A 149 -0.96 -5.99 -5.96
CA PHE A 149 -1.47 -6.78 -4.84
C PHE A 149 -2.09 -8.11 -5.29
N ALA A 150 -2.08 -9.07 -4.38
CA ALA A 150 -2.81 -10.31 -4.49
C ALA A 150 -4.02 -10.27 -3.54
N VAL A 151 -5.15 -10.77 -4.02
CA VAL A 151 -6.37 -10.93 -3.23
C VAL A 151 -6.47 -12.38 -2.81
N ARG A 152 -6.53 -12.62 -1.50
CA ARG A 152 -6.58 -13.95 -0.92
C ARG A 152 -7.83 -14.16 -0.10
N ASP A 153 -8.40 -15.33 -0.26
CA ASP A 153 -9.53 -15.82 0.50
C ASP A 153 -9.38 -17.32 0.72
N MET A 154 -9.74 -17.81 1.91
CA MET A 154 -9.59 -19.21 2.32
C MET A 154 -8.23 -19.85 1.93
N ARG A 155 -7.13 -19.09 2.08
CA ARG A 155 -5.74 -19.46 1.73
C ARG A 155 -5.45 -19.61 0.23
N GLN A 156 -6.41 -19.31 -0.64
CA GLN A 156 -6.24 -19.32 -2.09
C GLN A 156 -6.14 -17.89 -2.63
N THR A 157 -5.37 -17.71 -3.70
CA THR A 157 -5.31 -16.43 -4.42
C THR A 157 -6.47 -16.39 -5.41
N VAL A 158 -7.47 -15.58 -5.10
CA VAL A 158 -8.72 -15.51 -5.86
C VAL A 158 -8.71 -14.42 -6.92
N ALA A 159 -7.88 -13.39 -6.74
CA ALA A 159 -7.68 -12.34 -7.73
C ALA A 159 -6.29 -11.71 -7.59
N VAL A 160 -5.87 -10.99 -8.61
CA VAL A 160 -4.68 -10.12 -8.58
C VAL A 160 -5.06 -8.76 -9.12
N GLY A 161 -4.41 -7.71 -8.64
CA GLY A 161 -4.75 -6.36 -9.05
C GLY A 161 -3.57 -5.41 -9.12
N VAL A 162 -3.81 -4.33 -9.85
CA VAL A 162 -2.93 -3.17 -9.94
C VAL A 162 -3.72 -1.91 -9.57
N ILE A 163 -3.16 -1.10 -8.69
CA ILE A 163 -3.77 0.15 -8.24
C ILE A 163 -3.61 1.19 -9.34
N LYS A 164 -4.71 1.87 -9.67
CA LYS A 164 -4.77 2.91 -10.72
C LYS A 164 -4.74 4.31 -10.13
N ALA A 165 -5.41 4.51 -8.99
CA ALA A 165 -5.47 5.77 -8.28
C ALA A 165 -5.69 5.50 -6.79
N VAL A 166 -5.15 6.38 -5.95
CA VAL A 166 -5.29 6.32 -4.49
C VAL A 166 -5.82 7.67 -4.01
N ASP A 167 -6.87 7.62 -3.19
CA ASP A 167 -7.34 8.77 -2.43
C ASP A 167 -6.59 8.79 -1.09
N LYS A 168 -5.57 9.65 -1.00
CA LYS A 168 -4.71 9.78 0.17
C LYS A 168 -5.45 10.58 1.25
N LYS A 169 -5.50 10.06 2.48
CA LYS A 169 -6.00 10.80 3.63
C LYS A 169 -4.95 11.81 4.04
N ALA A 170 -5.38 13.08 4.15
CA ALA A 170 -4.55 14.14 4.68
C ALA A 170 -3.93 13.72 6.03
N ALA A 171 -2.61 13.86 6.10
CA ALA A 171 -1.80 13.60 7.27
C ALA A 171 -2.35 14.38 8.50
N SER A 172 -3.07 13.69 9.39
CA SER A 172 -3.54 14.28 10.65
C SER A 172 -2.93 13.55 11.84
N GLY A 173 -2.34 14.30 12.78
CA GLY A 173 -1.94 13.76 14.10
C GLY A 173 -0.64 12.96 14.17
N GLY A 174 0.28 13.12 13.22
CA GLY A 174 1.56 12.39 13.20
C GLY A 174 2.55 12.79 14.31
N LYS A 175 3.14 11.81 15.00
CA LYS A 175 4.20 12.04 16.00
C LYS A 175 5.50 12.43 15.29
N VAL A 176 5.88 13.70 15.37
CA VAL A 176 7.20 14.17 14.93
C VAL A 176 8.20 14.04 16.08
N THR A 177 9.24 13.23 15.93
CA THR A 177 10.20 13.02 17.02
C THR A 177 11.07 14.26 17.25
N LYS A 178 11.59 14.41 18.48
CA LYS A 178 12.59 15.44 18.80
C LYS A 178 13.83 15.36 17.91
N ALA A 179 14.17 14.18 17.39
CA ALA A 179 15.30 13.99 16.49
C ALA A 179 15.00 14.61 15.11
N ALA A 180 13.82 14.31 14.55
CA ALA A 180 13.35 14.95 13.33
C ALA A 180 13.27 16.49 13.45
N GLN A 181 12.73 17.01 14.55
CA GLN A 181 12.65 18.46 14.78
C GLN A 181 14.02 19.15 14.83
N LYS A 182 15.06 18.48 15.37
CA LYS A 182 16.43 19.01 15.37
C LYS A 182 17.05 18.94 13.98
N ALA A 183 16.89 17.81 13.30
CA ALA A 183 17.43 17.59 11.96
C ALA A 183 16.77 18.51 10.91
N SER A 184 15.52 18.93 11.12
CA SER A 184 14.82 19.87 10.23
C SER A 184 15.25 21.33 10.45
N ARG A 185 15.67 21.70 11.67
CA ARG A 185 16.17 23.06 12.01
C ARG A 185 17.64 23.30 11.69
N GLY A 186 18.43 22.23 11.51
CA GLY A 186 19.87 22.29 11.23
C GLY A 186 20.23 22.39 9.74
N LYS A 187 19.28 22.76 8.89
CA LYS A 187 19.51 23.10 7.48
C LYS A 187 19.11 24.55 7.24
#